data_AF-A0A7D7C5B9-F1
#
_entry.id   AF-A0A7D7C5B9-F1
#
_cell.length_a   1.000
_cell.length_b   1.000
_cell.length_c   1.000
_cell.angle_alpha   90.00
_cell.angle_beta   90.00
_cell.angle_gamma   90.00
#
_symmetry.space_group_name_H-M   'P 1'
#
loop_
_entity.id
_entity.type
_entity.pdbx_description
1 polymer ?
#
loop_
_entity_poly.entity_id
_entity_poly.type
_entity_poly.pdbx_seq_one_letter_code
_entity_poly.pdbx_strand_id
1 'polypeptide(L)'
;MTSHLGKMSFIFVDGLTHRIIDVLPSRQLDHLITYFKQFSKKARHSVRYFVMDMNANYGKLIQKVFPNAVIVTDRFHIIQHIHRNLNTLRIKEMNTFKKDEKAYKHLKKYWKLLLKDAFDVNDTDYHYHQSFKTYLTHAQILDRLLDYSPVLKQAYEFVQELRYAYRQRDFELFMEVIHHVDLSLPEWLRKKFDIFKIYQNGIYQVFITPYSNGITEAINNQTDYLWL
;
A
#
# COMPACT_ATOMS: atom_id res chain seq x y z
N MET A 1 -32.10 -6.81 -8.79
CA MET A 1 -31.02 -5.81 -8.62
C MET A 1 -31.47 -4.82 -7.57
N THR A 2 -31.24 -5.11 -6.30
CA THR A 2 -31.52 -4.18 -5.19
C THR A 2 -30.22 -3.46 -4.82
N SER A 3 -30.28 -2.13 -4.88
CA SER A 3 -29.18 -1.21 -4.57
C SER A 3 -28.86 -1.24 -3.07
N HIS A 4 -27.95 -2.13 -2.67
CA HIS A 4 -27.30 -2.12 -1.35
C HIS A 4 -25.92 -1.44 -1.41
N LEU A 5 -25.84 -0.30 -2.11
CA LEU A 5 -24.67 0.59 -2.11
C LEU A 5 -24.60 1.35 -0.77
N GLY A 6 -24.38 0.60 0.31
CA GLY A 6 -24.05 1.10 1.64
C GLY A 6 -22.58 0.82 1.97
N LYS A 7 -21.98 1.71 2.76
CA LYS A 7 -20.55 1.82 3.15
C LYS A 7 -19.81 0.55 3.67
N MET A 8 -20.39 -0.66 3.63
CA MET A 8 -19.89 -1.86 4.33
C MET A 8 -20.09 -3.19 3.55
N SER A 9 -20.07 -3.19 2.21
CA SER A 9 -20.26 -4.41 1.41
C SER A 9 -18.98 -5.25 1.21
N PHE A 10 -19.15 -6.55 0.94
CA PHE A 10 -18.12 -7.51 0.52
C PHE A 10 -18.40 -8.04 -0.91
N ILE A 11 -17.76 -7.46 -1.92
CA ILE A 11 -17.62 -7.89 -3.30
C ILE A 11 -16.65 -9.08 -3.40
N PHE A 12 -16.70 -9.88 -4.45
CA PHE A 12 -15.55 -10.70 -4.83
C PHE A 12 -15.62 -10.97 -6.32
N VAL A 13 -14.45 -11.17 -6.92
CA VAL A 13 -14.30 -11.29 -8.35
C VAL A 13 -13.63 -12.60 -8.71
N ASP A 14 -13.84 -13.04 -9.93
CA ASP A 14 -13.03 -14.09 -10.50
C ASP A 14 -11.67 -13.50 -10.91
N GLY A 15 -10.58 -14.01 -10.33
CA GLY A 15 -9.23 -13.48 -10.54
C GLY A 15 -8.67 -13.64 -11.96
N LEU A 16 -9.31 -14.42 -12.85
CA LEU A 16 -8.88 -14.63 -14.24
C LEU A 16 -9.71 -13.82 -15.24
N THR A 17 -11.03 -13.83 -15.06
CA THR A 17 -11.98 -13.15 -15.95
C THR A 17 -12.30 -11.74 -15.49
N HIS A 18 -11.93 -11.39 -14.26
CA HIS A 18 -12.19 -10.12 -13.60
C HIS A 18 -13.66 -9.72 -13.53
N ARG A 19 -14.55 -10.73 -13.59
CA ARG A 19 -15.99 -10.53 -13.43
C ARG A 19 -16.34 -10.54 -11.95
N ILE A 20 -17.19 -9.60 -11.55
CA ILE A 20 -17.82 -9.63 -10.23
C ILE A 20 -18.67 -10.90 -10.14
N ILE A 21 -18.40 -11.71 -9.12
CA ILE A 21 -19.17 -12.91 -8.83
C ILE A 21 -20.39 -12.53 -8.00
N ASP A 22 -20.20 -11.79 -6.91
CA ASP A 22 -21.29 -11.28 -6.07
C ASP A 22 -20.87 -10.07 -5.22
N VAL A 23 -21.85 -9.39 -4.62
CA VAL A 23 -21.69 -8.29 -3.67
C VAL A 23 -22.55 -8.56 -2.42
N LEU A 24 -21.89 -8.91 -1.33
CA LEU A 24 -22.50 -9.21 -0.04
C LEU A 24 -22.69 -7.91 0.77
N PRO A 25 -23.77 -7.79 1.56
CA PRO A 25 -24.04 -6.58 2.33
C PRO A 25 -23.22 -6.45 3.63
N SER A 26 -22.46 -7.48 4.01
CA SER A 26 -21.70 -7.53 5.26
C SER A 26 -20.33 -8.15 5.07
N ARG A 27 -19.35 -7.61 5.80
CA ARG A 27 -17.96 -8.09 5.93
C ARG A 27 -17.72 -8.95 7.17
N GLN A 28 -18.74 -9.14 8.00
CA GLN A 28 -18.60 -9.92 9.23
C GLN A 28 -18.25 -11.37 8.89
N LEU A 29 -17.28 -11.93 9.61
CA LEU A 29 -16.67 -13.22 9.26
C LEU A 29 -17.69 -14.36 9.26
N ASP A 30 -18.57 -14.41 10.24
CA ASP A 30 -19.67 -15.38 10.35
C ASP A 30 -20.61 -15.33 9.14
N HIS A 31 -20.96 -14.13 8.67
CA HIS A 31 -21.76 -13.93 7.48
C HIS A 31 -21.03 -14.46 6.23
N LEU A 32 -19.74 -14.12 6.06
CA LEU A 32 -18.93 -14.61 4.95
C LEU A 32 -18.76 -16.14 4.97
N ILE A 33 -18.51 -16.74 6.14
CA ILE A 33 -18.43 -18.21 6.30
C ILE A 33 -19.73 -18.84 5.83
N THR A 34 -20.86 -18.32 6.31
CA THR A 34 -22.18 -18.87 6.03
C THR A 34 -22.49 -18.81 4.55
N TYR A 35 -22.24 -17.66 3.91
CA TYR A 35 -22.41 -17.47 2.49
C TYR A 35 -21.54 -18.44 1.68
N PHE A 36 -20.22 -18.45 1.91
CA PHE A 36 -19.34 -19.28 1.09
C PHE A 36 -19.55 -20.78 1.29
N LYS A 37 -20.00 -21.22 2.48
CA LYS A 37 -20.34 -22.64 2.70
C LYS A 37 -21.51 -23.15 1.87
N GLN A 38 -22.29 -22.27 1.23
CA GLN A 38 -23.33 -22.66 0.27
C GLN A 38 -22.73 -23.24 -1.02
N PHE A 39 -21.49 -22.87 -1.38
CA PHE A 39 -20.79 -23.48 -2.50
C PHE A 39 -20.34 -24.91 -2.17
N SER A 40 -20.35 -25.78 -3.18
CA SER A 40 -19.92 -27.17 -3.05
C SER A 40 -18.51 -27.27 -2.46
N LYS A 41 -18.27 -28.32 -1.67
CA LYS A 41 -16.94 -28.60 -1.11
C LYS A 41 -15.86 -28.66 -2.20
N LYS A 42 -16.19 -29.28 -3.35
CA LYS A 42 -15.30 -29.37 -4.51
C LYS A 42 -14.92 -27.98 -5.04
N ALA A 43 -15.89 -27.07 -5.21
CA ALA A 43 -15.63 -25.71 -5.67
C ALA A 43 -14.73 -24.95 -4.67
N ARG A 44 -15.07 -24.97 -3.38
CA ARG A 44 -14.26 -24.30 -2.35
C ARG A 44 -12.84 -24.82 -2.25
N HIS A 45 -12.64 -26.13 -2.39
CA HIS A 45 -11.31 -26.74 -2.36
C HIS A 45 -10.52 -26.52 -3.66
N SER A 46 -11.18 -26.11 -4.75
CA SER A 46 -10.52 -25.79 -6.01
C SER A 46 -9.93 -24.37 -6.06
N VAL A 47 -10.28 -23.51 -5.10
CA VAL A 47 -9.70 -22.17 -4.99
C VAL A 47 -8.21 -22.30 -4.63
N ARG A 48 -7.35 -21.87 -5.55
CA ARG A 48 -5.88 -22.00 -5.43
C ARG A 48 -5.23 -20.75 -4.84
N TYR A 49 -5.72 -19.57 -5.20
CA TYR A 49 -5.22 -18.30 -4.70
C TYR A 49 -6.39 -17.48 -4.13
N PHE A 50 -6.10 -16.73 -3.08
CA PHE A 50 -7.03 -15.79 -2.46
C PHE A 50 -6.26 -14.49 -2.28
N VAL A 51 -6.58 -13.47 -3.07
CA VAL A 51 -5.98 -12.14 -2.90
C VAL A 51 -6.68 -11.45 -1.72
N MET A 52 -5.97 -10.66 -0.92
CA MET A 52 -6.60 -9.80 0.09
C MET A 52 -5.68 -8.74 0.66
N ASP A 53 -6.30 -7.72 1.24
CA ASP A 53 -5.61 -6.74 2.07
C ASP A 53 -5.05 -7.38 3.35
N MET A 54 -4.14 -6.66 3.99
CA MET A 54 -3.54 -7.01 5.27
C MET A 54 -4.52 -6.83 6.45
N ASN A 55 -5.58 -7.66 6.51
CA ASN A 55 -6.56 -7.66 7.59
C ASN A 55 -6.55 -8.96 8.39
N ALA A 56 -6.29 -8.83 9.70
CA ALA A 56 -6.03 -9.96 10.59
C ALA A 56 -7.25 -10.87 10.77
N ASN A 57 -8.45 -10.32 10.56
CA ASN A 57 -9.69 -11.05 10.74
C ASN A 57 -9.89 -12.14 9.67
N TYR A 58 -9.32 -11.97 8.48
CA TYR A 58 -9.63 -12.85 7.34
C TYR A 58 -8.70 -14.05 7.19
N GLY A 59 -7.48 -14.03 7.78
CA GLY A 59 -6.59 -15.19 7.70
C GLY A 59 -7.21 -16.48 8.25
N LYS A 60 -7.95 -16.38 9.36
CA LYS A 60 -8.68 -17.52 9.96
C LYS A 60 -9.92 -17.94 9.17
N LEU A 61 -10.51 -17.03 8.39
CA LEU A 61 -11.67 -17.29 7.55
C LEU A 61 -11.29 -18.17 6.36
N ILE A 62 -10.21 -17.80 5.67
CA ILE A 62 -9.78 -18.47 4.45
C ILE A 62 -9.51 -19.94 4.71
N GLN A 63 -8.74 -20.26 5.76
CA GLN A 63 -8.41 -21.65 6.07
C GLN A 63 -9.65 -22.53 6.33
N LYS A 64 -10.73 -21.96 6.87
CA LYS A 64 -11.98 -22.70 7.13
C LYS A 64 -12.82 -22.92 5.89
N VAL A 65 -12.83 -21.95 4.98
CA VAL A 65 -13.71 -21.94 3.80
C VAL A 65 -13.00 -22.51 2.58
N PHE A 66 -11.77 -22.06 2.33
CA PHE A 66 -10.91 -22.34 1.19
C PHE A 66 -9.58 -22.95 1.67
N PRO A 67 -9.58 -24.19 2.16
CA PRO A 67 -8.44 -24.79 2.86
C PRO A 67 -7.18 -24.96 1.99
N ASN A 68 -7.35 -25.00 0.66
CA ASN A 68 -6.25 -25.16 -0.30
C ASN A 68 -5.77 -23.81 -0.88
N ALA A 69 -6.40 -22.70 -0.50
CA ALA A 69 -6.07 -21.40 -1.08
C ALA A 69 -4.80 -20.83 -0.46
N VAL A 70 -3.88 -20.41 -1.32
CA VAL A 70 -2.71 -19.63 -0.96
C VAL A 70 -3.10 -18.16 -0.88
N ILE A 71 -2.79 -17.52 0.25
CA ILE A 71 -3.08 -16.11 0.47
C ILE A 71 -2.06 -15.27 -0.31
N VAL A 72 -2.54 -14.32 -1.12
CA VAL A 72 -1.72 -13.32 -1.79
C VAL A 72 -2.09 -11.96 -1.23
N THR A 73 -1.12 -11.21 -0.72
CA THR A 73 -1.40 -9.85 -0.25
C THR A 73 -1.70 -8.93 -1.42
N ASP A 74 -2.66 -8.04 -1.28
CA ASP A 74 -2.96 -7.07 -2.31
C ASP A 74 -1.79 -6.09 -2.53
N ARG A 75 -1.34 -6.00 -3.78
CA ARG A 75 -0.22 -5.18 -4.23
C ARG A 75 -0.43 -3.70 -3.94
N PHE A 76 -1.61 -3.20 -4.23
CA PHE A 76 -1.91 -1.80 -4.03
C PHE A 76 -1.87 -1.45 -2.56
N HIS A 77 -2.38 -2.33 -1.69
CA HIS A 77 -2.35 -2.12 -0.26
C HIS A 77 -0.93 -2.06 0.31
N ILE A 78 0.04 -2.79 -0.26
CA ILE A 78 1.46 -2.67 0.11
C ILE A 78 1.98 -1.26 -0.22
N ILE A 79 1.85 -0.84 -1.48
CA ILE A 79 2.34 0.47 -1.94
C ILE A 79 1.61 1.63 -1.25
N GLN A 80 0.30 1.51 -1.10
CA GLN A 80 -0.54 2.48 -0.41
C GLN A 80 -0.15 2.61 1.06
N HIS A 81 0.16 1.49 1.73
CA HIS A 81 0.65 1.51 3.12
C HIS A 81 1.98 2.25 3.22
N ILE A 82 2.93 1.97 2.32
CA ILE A 82 4.21 2.68 2.24
C ILE A 82 3.98 4.20 2.07
N HIS A 83 3.20 4.60 1.06
CA HIS A 83 2.91 6.01 0.77
C HIS A 83 2.21 6.73 1.92
N ARG A 84 1.20 6.11 2.54
CA ARG A 84 0.43 6.70 3.64
C ARG A 84 1.34 6.99 4.84
N ASN A 85 2.23 6.06 5.19
CA ASN A 85 3.11 6.22 6.35
C ASN A 85 4.20 7.29 6.10
N LEU A 86 4.83 7.33 4.92
CA LEU A 86 5.77 8.40 4.56
C LEU A 86 5.09 9.77 4.55
N ASN A 87 3.90 9.87 3.96
CA ASN A 87 3.14 11.13 3.96
C ASN A 87 2.73 11.56 5.38
N THR A 88 2.39 10.61 6.26
CA THR A 88 2.08 10.91 7.67
C THR A 88 3.30 11.49 8.39
N LEU A 89 4.49 10.90 8.18
CA LEU A 89 5.73 11.46 8.72
C LEU A 89 5.97 12.86 8.15
N ARG A 90 5.89 13.04 6.83
CA ARG A 90 6.05 14.35 6.20
C ARG A 90 5.09 15.39 6.79
N ILE A 91 3.83 15.05 7.08
CA ILE A 91 2.89 15.98 7.74
C ILE A 91 3.39 16.35 9.13
N LYS A 92 3.86 15.38 9.92
CA LYS A 92 4.41 15.61 11.26
C LYS A 92 5.62 16.54 11.20
N GLU A 93 6.59 16.24 10.35
CA GLU A 93 7.79 17.07 10.14
C GLU A 93 7.44 18.46 9.60
N MET A 94 6.51 18.55 8.64
CA MET A 94 6.04 19.84 8.12
C MET A 94 5.42 20.71 9.21
N ASN A 95 4.68 20.13 10.14
CA ASN A 95 3.98 20.86 11.20
C ASN A 95 4.91 21.31 12.36
N THR A 96 6.19 20.95 12.35
CA THR A 96 7.17 21.51 13.31
C THR A 96 7.58 22.93 12.94
N PHE A 97 7.46 23.29 11.66
CA PHE A 97 7.72 24.63 11.13
C PHE A 97 6.48 25.53 11.23
N LYS A 98 6.69 26.85 11.38
CA LYS A 98 5.60 27.83 11.29
C LYS A 98 5.06 27.92 9.86
N LYS A 99 3.78 28.26 9.72
CA LYS A 99 3.07 28.27 8.41
C LYS A 99 3.67 29.24 7.38
N ASP A 100 4.34 30.29 7.85
CA ASP A 100 4.97 31.31 7.02
C ASP A 100 6.39 30.94 6.56
N GLU A 101 7.03 29.97 7.22
CA GLU A 101 8.35 29.48 6.88
C GLU A 101 8.38 28.79 5.51
N LYS A 102 9.55 28.91 4.83
CA LYS A 102 9.77 28.29 3.52
C LYS A 102 9.64 26.76 3.60
N ALA A 103 10.19 26.15 4.65
CA ALA A 103 10.13 24.69 4.85
C ALA A 103 8.69 24.17 4.87
N TYR A 104 7.80 24.77 5.68
CA TYR A 104 6.38 24.44 5.72
C TYR A 104 5.74 24.52 4.32
N LYS A 105 5.92 25.66 3.63
CA LYS A 105 5.33 25.92 2.32
C LYS A 105 5.84 24.96 1.25
N HIS A 106 7.13 24.65 1.26
CA HIS A 106 7.75 23.73 0.30
C HIS A 106 7.30 22.28 0.53
N LEU A 107 7.36 21.79 1.77
CA LEU A 107 6.89 20.45 2.14
C LEU A 107 5.40 20.27 1.87
N LYS A 108 4.59 21.34 1.98
CA LYS A 108 3.17 21.32 1.61
C LYS A 108 2.95 21.34 0.10
N LYS A 109 3.66 22.19 -0.65
CA LYS A 109 3.46 22.38 -2.08
C LYS A 109 3.95 21.20 -2.91
N TYR A 110 5.13 20.68 -2.58
CA TYR A 110 5.83 19.67 -3.37
C TYR A 110 5.73 18.25 -2.79
N TRP A 111 4.77 18.01 -1.89
CA TRP A 111 4.62 16.72 -1.19
C TRP A 111 4.56 15.50 -2.11
N LYS A 112 4.02 15.65 -3.33
CA LYS A 112 3.94 14.55 -4.31
C LYS A 112 5.31 14.07 -4.79
N LEU A 113 6.33 14.93 -4.81
CA LEU A 113 7.69 14.54 -5.19
C LEU A 113 8.31 13.57 -4.18
N LEU A 114 8.04 13.78 -2.89
CA LEU A 114 8.50 12.89 -1.82
C LEU A 114 7.89 11.48 -1.91
N LEU A 115 6.73 11.33 -2.55
CA LEU A 115 6.07 10.04 -2.74
C LEU A 115 6.34 9.43 -4.11
N LYS A 116 7.06 10.12 -4.99
CA LYS A 116 7.39 9.61 -6.33
C LYS A 116 8.46 8.52 -6.21
N ASP A 117 8.44 7.58 -7.14
CA ASP A 117 9.53 6.61 -7.27
C ASP A 117 10.80 7.35 -7.64
N ALA A 118 11.91 7.05 -6.98
CA ALA A 118 13.19 7.70 -7.26
C ALA A 118 13.58 7.57 -8.75
N PHE A 119 13.32 6.40 -9.37
CA PHE A 119 13.59 6.17 -10.79
C PHE A 119 12.73 7.03 -11.74
N ASP A 120 11.59 7.53 -11.26
CA ASP A 120 10.69 8.34 -12.06
C ASP A 120 10.88 9.84 -11.77
N VAL A 121 11.76 10.23 -10.85
CA VAL A 121 12.07 11.64 -10.57
C VAL A 121 12.89 12.22 -11.71
N ASN A 122 12.40 13.32 -12.28
CA ASN A 122 13.08 13.98 -13.38
C ASN A 122 14.27 14.80 -12.86
N ASP A 123 15.44 14.54 -13.42
CA ASP A 123 16.73 15.14 -13.08
C ASP A 123 17.31 16.02 -14.21
N THR A 124 16.60 16.16 -15.32
CA THR A 124 17.08 16.79 -16.56
C THR A 124 16.33 18.07 -16.92
N ASP A 125 15.01 18.09 -16.74
CA ASP A 125 14.16 19.21 -17.14
C ASP A 125 14.14 20.31 -16.07
N TYR A 126 14.66 21.48 -16.44
CA TYR A 126 14.67 22.66 -15.60
C TYR A 126 13.41 23.49 -15.80
N HIS A 127 12.72 23.79 -14.69
CA HIS A 127 11.58 24.72 -14.67
C HIS A 127 11.81 25.81 -13.64
N TYR A 128 11.29 27.02 -13.91
CA TYR A 128 11.37 28.11 -12.95
C TYR A 128 10.36 27.91 -11.82
N HIS A 129 10.84 27.84 -10.58
CA HIS A 129 9.99 27.66 -9.40
C HIS A 129 9.95 28.93 -8.56
N GLN A 130 8.83 29.66 -8.62
CA GLN A 130 8.65 30.94 -7.92
C GLN A 130 8.93 30.86 -6.40
N SER A 131 8.65 29.72 -5.75
CA SER A 131 8.92 29.54 -4.32
C SER A 131 10.42 29.48 -3.99
N PHE A 132 11.24 29.03 -4.95
CA PHE A 132 12.69 28.96 -4.85
C PHE A 132 13.41 30.12 -5.57
N LYS A 133 12.68 30.89 -6.40
CA LYS A 133 13.19 32.00 -7.21
C LYS A 133 14.35 31.60 -8.14
N THR A 134 14.32 30.38 -8.67
CA THR A 134 15.34 29.85 -9.59
C THR A 134 14.77 28.70 -10.42
N TYR A 135 15.49 28.35 -11.50
CA TYR A 135 15.26 27.13 -12.26
C TYR A 135 15.80 25.92 -11.51
N LEU A 136 15.00 24.86 -11.40
CA LEU A 136 15.36 23.60 -10.75
C LEU A 136 14.74 22.42 -11.49
N THR A 137 15.39 21.27 -11.38
CA THR A 137 14.80 19.96 -11.71
C THR A 137 13.97 19.43 -10.54
N HIS A 138 13.17 18.39 -10.76
CA HIS A 138 12.43 17.75 -9.67
C HIS A 138 13.37 17.08 -8.66
N ALA A 139 14.48 16.51 -9.11
CA ALA A 139 15.52 15.96 -8.23
C ALA A 139 16.10 17.03 -7.30
N GLN A 140 16.47 18.20 -7.83
CA GLN A 140 17.00 19.30 -7.02
C GLN A 140 15.97 19.87 -6.03
N ILE A 141 14.69 19.87 -6.39
CA ILE A 141 13.63 20.24 -5.44
C ILE A 141 13.55 19.20 -4.33
N LEU A 142 13.54 17.92 -4.69
CA LEU A 142 13.48 16.81 -3.74
C LEU A 142 14.64 16.89 -2.73
N ASP A 143 15.88 17.07 -3.17
CA ASP A 143 17.04 17.24 -2.29
C ASP A 143 16.81 18.35 -1.26
N ARG A 144 16.36 19.52 -1.73
CA ARG A 144 16.05 20.66 -0.87
C ARG A 144 14.91 20.39 0.11
N LEU A 145 13.95 19.52 -0.23
CA LEU A 145 12.87 19.12 0.69
C LEU A 145 13.42 18.22 1.79
N LEU A 146 14.30 17.28 1.44
CA LEU A 146 14.92 16.35 2.37
C LEU A 146 15.91 17.05 3.32
N ASP A 147 16.56 18.12 2.86
CA ASP A 147 17.44 18.96 3.68
C ASP A 147 16.71 19.66 4.84
N TYR A 148 15.38 19.81 4.79
CA TYR A 148 14.63 20.42 5.89
C TYR A 148 14.53 19.53 7.14
N SER A 149 14.59 18.21 7.00
CA SER A 149 14.45 17.29 8.13
C SER A 149 15.29 16.03 7.90
N PRO A 150 16.34 15.80 8.73
CA PRO A 150 17.12 14.56 8.70
C PRO A 150 16.25 13.31 8.87
N VAL A 151 15.21 13.39 9.70
CA VAL A 151 14.27 12.28 9.94
C VAL A 151 13.45 11.99 8.69
N LEU A 152 12.98 13.04 7.99
CA LEU A 152 12.27 12.88 6.72
C LEU A 152 13.18 12.28 5.64
N LYS A 153 14.45 12.69 5.59
CA LYS A 153 15.45 12.16 4.66
C LYS A 153 15.67 10.66 4.85
N GLN A 154 15.96 10.23 6.07
CA GLN A 154 16.15 8.82 6.40
C GLN A 154 14.91 7.98 6.09
N ALA A 155 13.72 8.50 6.38
CA ALA A 155 12.48 7.79 6.08
C ALA A 155 12.20 7.70 4.58
N TYR A 156 12.57 8.73 3.82
CA TYR A 156 12.50 8.72 2.37
C TYR A 156 13.43 7.65 1.79
N GLU A 157 14.69 7.61 2.22
CA GLU A 157 15.69 6.62 1.78
C GLU A 157 15.21 5.19 2.06
N PHE A 158 14.80 4.90 3.30
CA PHE A 158 14.20 3.62 3.69
C PHE A 158 13.01 3.22 2.79
N VAL A 159 12.12 4.17 2.48
CA VAL A 159 10.98 3.89 1.60
C VAL A 159 11.42 3.64 0.15
N GLN A 160 12.42 4.35 -0.36
CA GLN A 160 12.91 4.12 -1.71
C GLN A 160 13.63 2.77 -1.84
N GLU A 161 14.34 2.31 -0.80
CA GLU A 161 14.90 0.96 -0.75
C GLU A 161 13.82 -0.12 -0.81
N LEU A 162 12.74 0.03 -0.02
CA LEU A 162 11.60 -0.89 -0.09
C LEU A 162 10.96 -0.93 -1.48
N ARG A 163 10.81 0.24 -2.11
CA ARG A 163 10.24 0.34 -3.45
C ARG A 163 11.16 -0.26 -4.50
N TYR A 164 12.46 -0.06 -4.36
CA TYR A 164 13.45 -0.67 -5.24
C TYR A 164 13.33 -2.20 -5.16
N ALA A 165 13.37 -2.78 -3.96
CA ALA A 165 13.20 -4.22 -3.76
C ALA A 165 11.88 -4.73 -4.37
N TYR A 166 10.77 -4.01 -4.12
CA TYR A 166 9.47 -4.32 -4.70
C TYR A 166 9.49 -4.30 -6.24
N ARG A 167 10.10 -3.29 -6.85
CA ARG A 167 10.21 -3.13 -8.31
C ARG A 167 11.05 -4.22 -8.95
N GLN A 168 12.15 -4.60 -8.30
CA GLN A 168 13.02 -5.70 -8.74
C GLN A 168 12.42 -7.09 -8.50
N ARG A 169 11.25 -7.17 -7.85
CA ARG A 169 10.67 -8.43 -7.37
C ARG A 169 11.65 -9.23 -6.51
N ASP A 170 12.43 -8.53 -5.69
CA ASP A 170 13.33 -9.11 -4.70
C ASP A 170 12.67 -9.12 -3.31
N PHE A 171 12.10 -10.27 -2.94
CA PHE A 171 11.44 -10.43 -1.65
C PHE A 171 12.43 -10.46 -0.48
N GLU A 172 13.60 -11.07 -0.69
CA GLU A 172 14.61 -11.19 0.37
C GLU A 172 15.13 -9.81 0.74
N LEU A 173 15.49 -8.99 -0.27
CA LEU A 173 15.89 -7.60 -0.04
C LEU A 173 14.75 -6.79 0.60
N PHE A 174 13.49 -6.98 0.16
CA PHE A 174 12.35 -6.28 0.73
C PHE A 174 12.22 -6.58 2.23
N MET A 175 12.34 -7.85 2.62
CA MET A 175 12.26 -8.25 4.02
C MET A 175 13.51 -7.85 4.80
N GLU A 176 14.70 -7.87 4.21
CA GLU A 176 15.93 -7.39 4.83
C GLU A 176 15.78 -5.93 5.25
N VAL A 177 15.33 -5.05 4.34
CA VAL A 177 15.07 -3.63 4.63
C VAL A 177 14.05 -3.47 5.77
N ILE A 178 13.00 -4.31 5.82
CA ILE A 178 12.01 -4.30 6.92
C ILE A 178 12.55 -4.80 8.26
N HIS A 179 13.50 -5.74 8.26
CA HIS A 179 14.12 -6.23 9.50
C HIS A 179 15.19 -5.27 10.03
N HIS A 180 15.86 -4.54 9.15
CA HIS A 180 16.96 -3.63 9.46
C HIS A 180 16.58 -2.14 9.40
N VAL A 181 15.31 -1.81 9.70
CA VAL A 181 14.84 -0.42 9.79
C VAL A 181 15.68 0.35 10.81
N ASP A 182 16.26 1.49 10.40
CA ASP A 182 17.11 2.32 11.26
C ASP A 182 16.41 2.72 12.57
N LEU A 183 17.14 2.61 13.69
CA LEU A 183 16.66 2.96 15.01
C LEU A 183 16.51 4.48 15.22
N SER A 184 17.12 5.30 14.36
CA SER A 184 16.89 6.74 14.31
C SER A 184 15.47 7.12 13.88
N LEU A 185 14.79 6.23 13.11
CA LEU A 185 13.44 6.48 12.67
C LEU A 185 12.45 6.42 13.84
N PRO A 186 11.39 7.27 13.85
CA PRO A 186 10.43 7.30 14.93
C PRO A 186 9.80 5.93 15.18
N GLU A 187 9.74 5.52 16.44
CA GLU A 187 9.22 4.19 16.83
C GLU A 187 7.81 3.92 16.26
N TRP A 188 6.94 4.94 16.28
CA TRP A 188 5.59 4.82 15.74
C TRP A 188 5.58 4.49 14.25
N LEU A 189 6.57 4.97 13.48
CA LEU A 189 6.71 4.70 12.05
C LEU A 189 7.22 3.27 11.86
N ARG A 190 8.27 2.87 12.57
CA ARG A 190 8.80 1.49 12.51
C ARG A 190 7.72 0.45 12.80
N LYS A 191 6.93 0.67 13.85
CA LYS A 191 5.78 -0.18 14.22
C LYS A 191 4.72 -0.29 13.12
N LYS A 192 4.57 0.71 12.26
CA LYS A 192 3.65 0.62 11.11
C LYS A 192 4.15 -0.35 10.05
N PHE A 193 5.47 -0.55 9.92
CA PHE A 193 6.06 -1.47 8.97
C PHE A 193 6.15 -2.92 9.49
N ASP A 194 5.99 -3.16 10.80
CA ASP A 194 5.88 -4.52 11.35
C ASP A 194 4.72 -5.32 10.76
N ILE A 195 3.71 -4.65 10.20
CA ILE A 195 2.62 -5.32 9.47
C ILE A 195 3.18 -6.22 8.34
N PHE A 196 4.25 -5.83 7.67
CA PHE A 196 4.84 -6.63 6.60
C PHE A 196 5.49 -7.93 7.13
N LYS A 197 5.98 -7.93 8.38
CA LYS A 197 6.46 -9.15 9.05
C LYS A 197 5.30 -10.09 9.38
N ILE A 198 4.15 -9.54 9.78
CA ILE A 198 2.94 -10.31 10.09
C ILE A 198 2.38 -11.00 8.84
N TYR A 199 2.35 -10.30 7.70
CA TYR A 199 1.80 -10.82 6.44
C TYR A 199 2.87 -11.32 5.46
N GLN A 200 4.09 -11.60 5.92
CA GLN A 200 5.23 -11.94 5.07
C GLN A 200 4.94 -13.07 4.07
N ASN A 201 4.17 -14.09 4.47
CA ASN A 201 3.83 -15.21 3.58
C ASN A 201 2.93 -14.77 2.42
N GLY A 202 1.96 -13.90 2.67
CA GLY A 202 1.11 -13.34 1.63
C GLY A 202 1.85 -12.35 0.74
N ILE A 203 2.77 -11.58 1.34
CA ILE A 203 3.65 -10.66 0.63
C ILE A 203 4.61 -11.44 -0.26
N TYR A 204 5.21 -12.55 0.18
CA TYR A 204 6.06 -13.39 -0.66
C TYR A 204 5.36 -13.79 -1.98
N GLN A 205 4.07 -14.14 -1.91
CA GLN A 205 3.29 -14.49 -3.09
C GLN A 205 3.13 -13.33 -4.09
N VAL A 206 3.19 -12.08 -3.63
CA VAL A 206 3.18 -10.89 -4.49
C VAL A 206 4.39 -10.84 -5.41
N PHE A 207 5.54 -11.35 -4.97
CA PHE A 207 6.78 -11.27 -5.71
C PHE A 207 6.88 -12.39 -6.77
N ILE A 208 6.22 -13.53 -6.53
CA ILE A 208 6.34 -14.73 -7.39
C ILE A 208 5.12 -15.01 -8.27
N THR A 209 3.94 -14.43 -7.99
CA THR A 209 2.72 -14.66 -8.78
C THR A 209 2.38 -13.44 -9.63
N PRO A 210 1.54 -13.52 -10.69
CA PRO A 210 1.02 -12.34 -11.38
C PRO A 210 -0.25 -11.77 -10.76
N TYR A 211 -0.92 -12.48 -9.83
CA TYR A 211 -2.26 -12.15 -9.35
C TYR A 211 -2.32 -10.85 -8.56
N SER A 212 -3.11 -9.88 -9.03
CA SER A 212 -3.31 -8.57 -8.40
C SER A 212 -4.79 -8.23 -8.34
N ASN A 213 -5.12 -7.25 -7.51
CA ASN A 213 -6.47 -6.73 -7.38
C ASN A 213 -6.75 -5.49 -8.27
N GLY A 214 -5.86 -5.15 -9.21
CA GLY A 214 -5.88 -3.84 -9.88
C GLY A 214 -7.14 -3.51 -10.70
N ILE A 215 -7.96 -4.50 -11.09
CA ILE A 215 -9.22 -4.25 -11.80
C ILE A 215 -10.35 -3.86 -10.84
N THR A 216 -10.33 -4.33 -9.59
CA THR A 216 -11.33 -3.90 -8.62
C THR A 216 -11.09 -2.44 -8.23
N GLU A 217 -9.83 -1.97 -8.17
CA GLU A 217 -9.48 -0.56 -7.93
C GLU A 217 -10.06 0.42 -8.96
N ALA A 218 -10.10 0.05 -10.24
CA ALA A 218 -10.73 0.88 -11.28
C ALA A 218 -12.25 1.06 -11.04
N ILE A 219 -12.87 0.09 -10.37
CA ILE A 219 -14.28 0.11 -9.95
C ILE A 219 -14.43 0.90 -8.62
N ASN A 220 -13.34 1.14 -7.88
CA ASN A 220 -13.32 1.43 -6.44
C ASN A 220 -13.01 2.87 -6.01
N ASN A 221 -13.19 3.88 -6.87
CA ASN A 221 -12.99 5.29 -6.50
C ASN A 221 -13.95 5.83 -5.39
N GLN A 222 -14.60 4.97 -4.59
CA GLN A 222 -15.60 5.36 -3.59
C GLN A 222 -15.58 4.69 -2.19
N THR A 223 -14.81 3.65 -1.82
CA THR A 223 -14.69 3.18 -0.39
C THR A 223 -13.53 2.17 -0.15
N ASP A 224 -13.19 1.83 1.11
CA ASP A 224 -12.14 0.85 1.49
C ASP A 224 -12.69 -0.59 1.46
N TYR A 225 -12.02 -1.58 0.86
CA TYR A 225 -12.56 -2.95 0.71
C TYR A 225 -11.53 -4.10 0.54
N LEU A 226 -11.91 -5.35 0.88
CA LEU A 226 -11.08 -6.58 0.99
C LEU A 226 -11.47 -7.71 0.01
N TRP A 227 -10.65 -8.10 -0.97
CA TRP A 227 -11.13 -8.93 -2.13
C TRP A 227 -10.32 -10.17 -2.56
N LEU A 228 -11.06 -11.30 -2.65
CA LEU A 228 -10.79 -12.68 -3.15
C LEU A 228 -10.04 -12.80 -4.49
#